data_AF-A0A933I8U0-F1
#
_entry.id   AF-A0A933I8U0-F1
#
_cell.length_a   1.000
_cell.length_b   1.000
_cell.length_c   1.000
_cell.angle_alpha   90.00
_cell.angle_beta   90.00
_cell.angle_gamma   90.00
#
_symmetry.space_group_name_H-M   'P 1'
#
loop_
_entity.id
_entity.type
_entity.pdbx_description
1 polymer ?
#
loop_
_entity_poly.entity_id
_entity_poly.type
_entity_poly.pdbx_seq_one_letter_code
_entity_poly.pdbx_strand_id
1 'polypeptide(L)'
;MRNKRMSVRHKELTLEYPVHTLNNQLLLPAGSVLSEKQLDDLICSNRDAPYREYSLMGHSSVKKDLYEFLNAPPYDTIFAHGGQIPRIISLMESVRLSMPVLQSLDYFKMNDSYTYRHILMVFAISSILTVDLVSDYKDRLREVTSGPIHDIGKICVPLDILKKTTPLTKDEMYMLRHHTTAGFVLLSYYLKDAGHLFPAVARDHHERRDGSGYPRGISLKDRMVEIVAVSDIYDALISSRPYRPIAFNNRTAIEEITTLAEQNKISRDIVKALVAYNRKDKPRYSECRVSAEKRGAPPKDNVYGIFADEEE
;
A
#
# COMPACT_ATOMS: atom_id res chain seq x y z
N MET A 1 -31.63 2.19 18.68
CA MET A 1 -31.71 2.37 17.22
C MET A 1 -30.68 1.46 16.57
N ARG A 2 -31.12 0.41 15.86
CA ARG A 2 -30.23 -0.55 15.19
C ARG A 2 -29.58 0.14 13.98
N ASN A 3 -28.25 0.27 14.00
CA ASN A 3 -27.48 0.73 12.86
C ASN A 3 -27.70 -0.24 11.69
N LYS A 4 -28.19 0.29 10.56
CA LYS A 4 -28.19 -0.40 9.27
C LYS A 4 -26.74 -0.68 8.89
N ARG A 5 -26.25 -1.91 9.12
CA ARG A 5 -25.11 -2.44 8.37
C ARG A 5 -25.49 -2.35 6.89
N MET A 6 -24.83 -1.48 6.13
CA MET A 6 -24.95 -1.48 4.68
C MET A 6 -24.45 -2.85 4.20
N SER A 7 -25.37 -3.68 3.70
CA SER A 7 -25.05 -4.95 3.08
C SER A 7 -24.41 -4.66 1.72
N VAL A 8 -23.10 -4.39 1.73
CA VAL A 8 -22.28 -4.63 0.55
C VAL A 8 -22.14 -6.14 0.49
N ARG A 9 -22.76 -6.79 -0.50
CA ARG A 9 -22.53 -8.22 -0.76
C ARG A 9 -21.04 -8.38 -1.04
N HIS A 10 -20.28 -8.82 -0.04
CA HIS A 10 -18.89 -9.20 -0.22
C HIS A 10 -18.87 -10.40 -1.15
N LYS A 11 -18.21 -10.29 -2.30
CA LYS A 11 -17.80 -11.47 -3.06
C LYS A 11 -16.86 -12.25 -2.13
N GLU A 12 -17.32 -13.39 -1.65
CA GLU A 12 -16.52 -14.21 -0.75
C GLU A 12 -15.23 -14.62 -1.48
N LEU A 13 -14.10 -14.34 -0.84
CA LEU A 13 -12.79 -14.67 -1.37
C LEU A 13 -12.37 -16.03 -0.82
N THR A 14 -11.82 -16.87 -1.68
CA THR A 14 -11.18 -18.12 -1.26
C THR A 14 -9.68 -17.90 -1.26
N LEU A 15 -9.01 -18.29 -0.18
CA LEU A 15 -7.56 -18.22 -0.11
C LEU A 15 -6.93 -19.26 -1.04
N GLU A 16 -6.13 -18.83 -2.01
CA GLU A 16 -5.36 -19.74 -2.87
C GLU A 16 -4.18 -20.36 -2.11
N TYR A 17 -3.60 -19.61 -1.17
CA TYR A 17 -2.45 -20.02 -0.35
C TYR A 17 -2.78 -19.89 1.14
N PRO A 18 -2.09 -20.62 2.03
CA PRO A 18 -2.29 -20.47 3.47
C PRO A 18 -1.83 -19.07 3.95
N VAL A 19 -2.36 -18.64 5.09
CA VAL A 19 -1.93 -17.41 5.77
C VAL A 19 -1.28 -17.80 7.09
N HIS A 20 -0.06 -17.33 7.31
CA HIS A 20 0.71 -17.55 8.51
C HIS A 20 1.08 -16.24 9.18
N THR A 21 1.19 -16.24 10.51
CA THR A 21 1.85 -15.15 11.23
C THR A 21 3.34 -15.14 10.93
N LEU A 22 4.03 -14.05 11.30
CA LEU A 22 5.49 -13.94 11.18
C LEU A 22 6.26 -15.07 11.88
N ASN A 23 5.69 -15.67 12.93
CA ASN A 23 6.28 -16.79 13.67
C ASN A 23 5.83 -18.17 13.11
N ASN A 24 5.40 -18.23 11.86
CA ASN A 24 4.89 -19.43 11.17
C ASN A 24 3.66 -20.10 11.83
N GLN A 25 2.89 -19.39 12.65
CA GLN A 25 1.61 -19.91 13.12
C GLN A 25 0.60 -19.86 11.97
N LEU A 26 0.05 -21.01 11.57
CA LEU A 26 -1.04 -21.08 10.60
C LEU A 26 -2.29 -20.40 11.17
N LEU A 27 -2.82 -19.41 10.43
CA LEU A 27 -4.08 -18.75 10.75
C LEU A 27 -5.23 -19.37 9.96
N LEU A 28 -5.07 -19.51 8.65
CA LEU A 28 -6.05 -20.11 7.76
C LEU A 28 -5.34 -20.94 6.68
N PRO A 29 -5.77 -22.19 6.41
CA PRO A 29 -5.23 -22.99 5.31
C PRO A 29 -5.70 -22.47 3.94
N ALA A 30 -4.99 -22.87 2.88
CA ALA A 30 -5.48 -22.72 1.51
C ALA A 30 -6.86 -23.38 1.34
N GLY A 31 -7.69 -22.82 0.48
CA GLY A 31 -9.08 -23.22 0.27
C GLY A 31 -10.06 -22.63 1.29
N SER A 32 -9.61 -21.92 2.32
CA SER A 32 -10.52 -21.26 3.27
C SER A 32 -11.32 -20.15 2.60
N VAL A 33 -12.63 -20.19 2.76
CA VAL A 33 -13.54 -19.12 2.32
C VAL A 33 -13.61 -18.04 3.40
N LEU A 34 -13.25 -16.80 3.04
CA LEU A 34 -13.27 -15.63 3.92
C LEU A 34 -14.70 -15.11 4.15
N SER A 35 -15.56 -15.97 4.72
CA SER A 35 -16.91 -15.62 5.16
C SER A 35 -16.88 -14.85 6.48
N GLU A 36 -17.99 -14.17 6.81
CA GLU A 36 -18.15 -13.46 8.11
C GLU A 36 -17.89 -14.43 9.28
N LYS A 37 -18.46 -15.65 9.21
CA LYS A 37 -18.25 -16.69 10.23
C LYS A 37 -16.78 -17.08 10.37
N GLN A 38 -16.09 -17.33 9.26
CA GLN A 38 -14.68 -17.77 9.29
C GLN A 38 -13.77 -16.70 9.92
N LEU A 39 -14.04 -15.42 9.62
CA LEU A 39 -13.31 -14.29 10.19
C LEU A 39 -13.64 -14.09 11.67
N ASP A 40 -14.91 -14.24 12.06
CA ASP A 40 -15.31 -14.17 13.47
C ASP A 40 -14.66 -15.29 14.30
N ASP A 41 -14.63 -16.52 13.80
CA ASP A 41 -13.97 -17.66 14.44
C ASP A 41 -12.45 -17.39 14.59
N LEU A 42 -11.81 -16.89 13.53
CA LEU A 42 -10.40 -16.50 13.54
C LEU A 42 -10.12 -15.40 14.58
N ILE A 43 -10.94 -14.35 14.63
CA ILE A 43 -10.80 -13.26 15.60
C ILE A 43 -11.01 -13.77 17.03
N CYS A 44 -12.00 -14.64 17.24
CA CYS A 44 -12.28 -15.24 18.54
C CYS A 44 -11.10 -16.06 19.05
N SER A 45 -10.38 -16.76 18.16
CA SER A 45 -9.17 -17.52 18.53
C SER A 45 -8.05 -16.64 19.13
N ASN A 46 -8.11 -15.32 18.88
CA ASN A 46 -7.10 -14.36 19.29
C ASN A 46 -7.61 -13.32 20.30
N ARG A 47 -8.83 -13.50 20.82
CA ARG A 47 -9.53 -12.49 21.61
C ARG A 47 -8.74 -12.02 22.82
N ASP A 48 -8.06 -12.94 23.50
CA ASP A 48 -7.35 -12.68 24.75
C ASP A 48 -5.88 -12.28 24.56
N ALA A 49 -5.39 -12.19 23.31
CA ALA A 49 -4.01 -11.81 23.04
C ALA A 49 -3.73 -10.37 23.52
N PRO A 50 -2.69 -10.12 24.34
CA PRO A 50 -2.47 -8.83 24.99
C PRO A 50 -1.71 -7.85 24.10
N TYR A 51 -2.13 -7.68 22.84
CA TYR A 51 -1.46 -6.75 21.94
C TYR A 51 -1.61 -5.31 22.43
N ARG A 52 -0.48 -4.70 22.75
CA ARG A 52 -0.38 -3.27 23.03
C ARG A 52 -0.01 -2.53 21.76
N GLU A 53 -0.49 -1.30 21.65
CA GLU A 53 -0.14 -0.40 20.57
C GLU A 53 1.03 0.50 20.94
N TYR A 54 2.01 0.59 20.06
CA TYR A 54 3.23 1.37 20.23
C TYR A 54 3.34 2.38 19.09
N SER A 55 4.05 3.49 19.35
CA SER A 55 4.31 4.50 18.32
C SER A 55 5.15 3.88 17.20
N LEU A 56 4.68 3.99 15.96
CA LEU A 56 5.45 3.60 14.78
C LEU A 56 6.73 4.43 14.65
N MET A 57 6.62 5.75 14.87
CA MET A 57 7.76 6.66 14.80
C MET A 57 8.79 6.43 15.93
N GLY A 58 8.36 5.85 17.06
CA GLY A 58 9.24 5.45 18.15
C GLY A 58 9.82 4.03 18.02
N HIS A 59 9.45 3.28 16.98
CA HIS A 59 9.87 1.89 16.80
C HIS A 59 11.16 1.80 15.99
N SER A 60 12.17 1.11 16.54
CA SER A 60 13.45 0.84 15.87
C SER A 60 14.08 2.15 15.36
N SER A 61 14.58 2.20 14.11
CA SER A 61 15.03 3.45 13.47
C SER A 61 14.06 4.01 12.44
N VAL A 62 12.77 3.65 12.48
CA VAL A 62 11.75 4.08 11.50
C VAL A 62 11.77 5.59 11.28
N LYS A 63 11.77 6.40 12.35
CA LYS A 63 11.82 7.86 12.22
C LYS A 63 13.10 8.34 11.53
N LYS A 64 14.26 7.80 11.90
CA LYS A 64 15.55 8.16 11.30
C LYS A 64 15.57 7.81 9.80
N ASP A 65 15.14 6.60 9.46
CA ASP A 65 15.15 6.09 8.10
C ASP A 65 14.17 6.90 7.22
N LEU A 66 13.00 7.27 7.74
CA LEU A 66 12.07 8.19 7.07
C LEU A 66 12.73 9.54 6.76
N TYR A 67 13.41 10.16 7.73
CA TYR A 67 14.13 11.41 7.48
C TYR A 67 15.17 11.24 6.37
N GLU A 68 15.92 10.14 6.37
CA GLU A 68 16.92 9.86 5.34
C GLU A 68 16.26 9.70 3.95
N PHE A 69 15.22 8.88 3.83
CA PHE A 69 14.56 8.61 2.55
C PHE A 69 13.86 9.85 1.98
N LEU A 70 13.21 10.66 2.83
CA LEU A 70 12.50 11.86 2.38
C LEU A 70 13.43 12.98 1.91
N ASN A 71 14.68 12.99 2.37
CA ASN A 71 15.70 13.95 1.91
C ASN A 71 16.52 13.43 0.71
N ALA A 72 16.31 12.19 0.29
CA ALA A 72 17.04 11.59 -0.81
C ALA A 72 16.25 11.65 -2.13
N PRO A 73 16.94 11.76 -3.29
CA PRO A 73 16.30 11.57 -4.59
C PRO A 73 15.67 10.18 -4.72
N PRO A 74 14.51 10.05 -5.39
CA PRO A 74 13.74 11.10 -6.05
C PRO A 74 12.69 11.80 -5.16
N TYR A 75 12.65 11.50 -3.86
CA TYR A 75 11.60 11.97 -2.93
C TYR A 75 11.78 13.41 -2.48
N ASP A 76 13.02 13.88 -2.47
CA ASP A 76 13.41 15.27 -2.23
C ASP A 76 12.59 16.28 -3.08
N THR A 77 12.22 15.90 -4.30
CA THR A 77 11.34 16.69 -5.19
C THR A 77 10.02 17.07 -4.52
N ILE A 78 9.42 16.12 -3.81
CA ILE A 78 8.19 16.36 -3.03
C ILE A 78 8.58 17.05 -1.73
N PHE A 79 9.42 16.42 -0.92
CA PHE A 79 9.51 16.69 0.52
C PHE A 79 10.59 17.70 0.97
N ALA A 80 11.68 17.88 0.23
CA ALA A 80 12.84 18.66 0.71
C ALA A 80 12.57 20.16 0.85
N HIS A 81 11.50 20.68 0.24
CA HIS A 81 11.18 22.10 0.21
C HIS A 81 9.87 22.44 0.92
N GLY A 82 9.76 23.65 1.45
CA GLY A 82 8.50 24.20 1.98
C GLY A 82 8.06 23.62 3.33
N GLY A 83 8.98 23.09 4.14
CA GLY A 83 8.68 22.60 5.49
C GLY A 83 7.77 21.36 5.53
N GLN A 84 7.70 20.61 4.42
CA GLN A 84 6.83 19.44 4.34
C GLN A 84 7.23 18.33 5.29
N ILE A 85 8.54 18.04 5.41
CA ILE A 85 9.03 16.96 6.29
C ILE A 85 8.56 17.16 7.74
N PRO A 86 8.83 18.29 8.44
CA PRO A 86 8.31 18.49 9.79
C PRO A 86 6.79 18.34 9.90
N ARG A 87 6.05 18.85 8.90
CA ARG A 87 4.59 18.80 8.86
C ARG A 87 4.07 17.37 8.80
N ILE A 88 4.62 16.54 7.91
CA ILE A 88 4.17 15.14 7.79
C ILE A 88 4.66 14.29 8.96
N ILE A 89 5.87 14.51 9.46
CA ILE A 89 6.39 13.78 10.62
C ILE A 89 5.49 14.01 11.84
N SER A 90 5.05 15.25 12.08
CA SER A 90 4.11 15.55 13.18
C SER A 90 2.78 14.80 13.03
N LEU A 91 2.26 14.66 11.80
CA LEU A 91 1.05 13.88 11.54
C LEU A 91 1.27 12.39 11.80
N MET A 92 2.41 11.86 11.33
CA MET A 92 2.80 10.46 11.44
C MET A 92 3.14 10.04 12.88
N GLU A 93 3.52 10.97 13.78
CA GLU A 93 3.81 10.68 15.20
C GLU A 93 2.63 10.12 15.98
N SER A 94 1.40 10.42 15.55
CA SER A 94 0.18 9.87 16.14
C SER A 94 -0.09 8.41 15.78
N VAL A 95 0.62 7.86 14.78
CA VAL A 95 0.39 6.48 14.32
C VAL A 95 0.88 5.49 15.37
N ARG A 96 -0.05 4.66 15.82
CA ARG A 96 0.22 3.56 16.73
C ARG A 96 -0.22 2.25 16.09
N LEU A 97 0.62 1.23 16.21
CA LEU A 97 0.37 -0.09 15.63
C LEU A 97 0.63 -1.17 16.68
N SER A 98 -0.03 -2.32 16.53
CA SER A 98 0.21 -3.47 17.40
C SER A 98 1.61 -4.03 17.20
N MET A 99 2.19 -4.62 18.26
CA MET A 99 3.55 -5.15 18.18
C MET A 99 3.78 -6.16 17.04
N PRO A 100 2.86 -7.09 16.72
CA PRO A 100 3.05 -7.99 15.57
C PRO A 100 3.18 -7.26 14.22
N VAL A 101 2.45 -6.15 14.05
CA VAL A 101 2.54 -5.31 12.85
C VAL A 101 3.90 -4.60 12.80
N LEU A 102 4.36 -4.06 13.92
CA LEU A 102 5.69 -3.43 14.00
C LEU A 102 6.82 -4.44 13.74
N GLN A 103 6.73 -5.65 14.29
CA GLN A 103 7.69 -6.72 14.05
C GLN A 103 7.77 -7.14 12.57
N SER A 104 6.68 -6.98 11.79
CA SER A 104 6.74 -7.19 10.34
C SER A 104 7.65 -6.17 9.64
N LEU A 105 7.73 -4.94 10.13
CA LEU A 105 8.63 -3.92 9.60
C LEU A 105 10.09 -4.26 9.92
N ASP A 106 10.37 -4.74 11.14
CA ASP A 106 11.71 -5.23 11.51
C ASP A 106 12.11 -6.42 10.59
N TYR A 107 11.19 -7.35 10.34
CA TYR A 107 11.42 -8.46 9.42
C TYR A 107 11.78 -7.99 8.01
N PHE A 108 10.97 -7.10 7.42
CA PHE A 108 11.27 -6.57 6.09
C PHE A 108 12.59 -5.82 6.09
N LYS A 109 12.85 -4.98 7.09
CA LYS A 109 14.12 -4.24 7.18
C LYS A 109 15.34 -5.16 7.13
N MET A 110 15.28 -6.31 7.81
CA MET A 110 16.39 -7.27 7.88
C MET A 110 16.51 -8.14 6.61
N ASN A 111 15.40 -8.50 5.97
CA ASN A 111 15.37 -9.54 4.94
C ASN A 111 15.05 -9.03 3.51
N ASP A 112 14.24 -7.96 3.44
CA ASP A 112 13.74 -7.30 2.24
C ASP A 112 13.65 -5.78 2.46
N SER A 113 14.83 -5.14 2.47
CA SER A 113 14.96 -3.69 2.68
C SER A 113 14.18 -2.86 1.65
N TYR A 114 13.92 -3.46 0.49
CA TYR A 114 13.11 -2.86 -0.56
C TYR A 114 11.64 -2.70 -0.12
N THR A 115 11.00 -3.77 0.36
CA THR A 115 9.62 -3.69 0.90
C THR A 115 9.55 -2.77 2.12
N TYR A 116 10.55 -2.81 3.01
CA TYR A 116 10.62 -1.88 4.15
C TYR A 116 10.61 -0.41 3.71
N ARG A 117 11.51 -0.02 2.79
CA ARG A 117 11.57 1.35 2.25
C ARG A 117 10.26 1.71 1.56
N HIS A 118 9.72 0.81 0.74
CA HIS A 118 8.46 1.02 0.03
C HIS A 118 7.30 1.32 0.98
N ILE A 119 7.14 0.53 2.05
CA ILE A 119 6.12 0.76 3.07
C ILE A 119 6.23 2.15 3.69
N LEU A 120 7.45 2.58 4.04
CA LEU A 120 7.69 3.89 4.62
C LEU A 120 7.42 5.03 3.63
N MET A 121 7.75 4.84 2.36
CA MET A 121 7.50 5.85 1.33
C MET A 121 6.01 5.96 0.99
N VAL A 122 5.29 4.86 0.86
CA VAL A 122 3.83 4.87 0.67
C VAL A 122 3.16 5.55 1.86
N PHE A 123 3.61 5.27 3.09
CA PHE A 123 3.11 5.95 4.29
C PHE A 123 3.33 7.47 4.24
N ALA A 124 4.51 7.95 3.84
CA ALA A 124 4.78 9.38 3.74
C ALA A 124 4.00 10.06 2.59
N ILE A 125 3.93 9.41 1.42
CA ILE A 125 3.23 9.93 0.23
C ILE A 125 1.72 9.97 0.48
N SER A 126 1.13 8.91 1.04
CA SER A 126 -0.29 8.92 1.38
C SER A 126 -0.61 9.98 2.44
N SER A 127 0.28 10.15 3.43
CA SER A 127 0.13 11.18 4.48
C SER A 127 0.10 12.59 3.93
N ILE A 128 1.02 12.95 3.01
CA ILE A 128 1.03 14.29 2.42
C ILE A 128 -0.18 14.54 1.51
N LEU A 129 -0.62 13.54 0.74
CA LEU A 129 -1.81 13.65 -0.11
C LEU A 129 -3.09 13.82 0.71
N THR A 130 -3.19 13.10 1.82
CA THR A 130 -4.33 13.13 2.75
C THR A 130 -4.58 14.53 3.32
N VAL A 131 -3.52 15.30 3.54
CA VAL A 131 -3.60 16.66 4.07
C VAL A 131 -4.42 17.59 3.16
N ASP A 132 -4.33 17.42 1.83
CA ASP A 132 -5.06 18.24 0.86
C ASP A 132 -6.42 17.65 0.47
N LEU A 133 -6.55 16.33 0.53
CA LEU A 133 -7.69 15.60 -0.01
C LEU A 133 -8.76 15.28 1.05
N VAL A 134 -8.41 15.32 2.33
CA VAL A 134 -9.29 14.96 3.44
C VAL A 134 -9.39 16.14 4.41
N SER A 135 -10.56 16.76 4.46
CA SER A 135 -10.81 17.96 5.27
C SER A 135 -10.98 17.65 6.76
N ASP A 136 -11.61 16.52 7.09
CA ASP A 136 -11.84 16.11 8.48
C ASP A 136 -10.56 15.56 9.12
N TYR A 137 -10.22 16.05 10.32
CA TYR A 137 -8.98 15.66 11.00
C TYR A 137 -8.97 14.20 11.46
N LYS A 138 -10.12 13.66 11.91
CA LYS A 138 -10.19 12.26 12.35
C LYS A 138 -10.03 11.31 11.17
N ASP A 139 -10.64 11.65 10.03
CA ASP A 139 -10.47 10.89 8.80
C ASP A 139 -9.03 10.96 8.29
N ARG A 140 -8.37 12.11 8.41
CA ARG A 140 -6.92 12.22 8.11
C ARG A 140 -6.09 11.27 8.98
N LEU A 141 -6.33 11.23 10.29
CA LEU A 141 -5.58 10.35 11.20
C LEU A 141 -5.81 8.88 10.87
N ARG A 142 -7.04 8.49 10.52
CA ARG A 142 -7.38 7.14 10.09
C ARG A 142 -6.62 6.75 8.84
N GLU A 143 -6.63 7.60 7.81
CA GLU A 143 -5.96 7.36 6.53
C GLU A 143 -4.43 7.25 6.68
N VAL A 144 -3.83 8.18 7.43
CA VAL A 144 -2.39 8.17 7.73
C VAL A 144 -1.99 6.85 8.40
N THR A 145 -2.82 6.33 9.31
CA THR A 145 -2.56 5.06 10.00
C THR A 145 -2.68 3.84 9.08
N SER A 146 -3.42 3.94 7.96
CA SER A 146 -3.54 2.84 7.00
C SER A 146 -2.41 2.74 5.96
N GLY A 147 -1.64 3.80 5.74
CA GLY A 147 -0.48 3.78 4.84
C GLY A 147 0.56 2.69 5.13
N PRO A 148 1.09 2.55 6.36
CA PRO A 148 2.23 1.67 6.66
C PRO A 148 1.87 0.18 6.75
N ILE A 149 0.60 -0.19 6.57
CA ILE A 149 0.10 -1.56 6.79
C ILE A 149 -0.39 -2.24 5.51
N HIS A 150 -0.45 -1.53 4.38
CA HIS A 150 -1.03 -2.03 3.13
C HIS A 150 -0.38 -3.35 2.67
N ASP A 151 0.93 -3.47 2.91
CA ASP A 151 1.77 -4.55 2.41
C ASP A 151 2.14 -5.61 3.47
N ILE A 152 1.53 -5.58 4.66
CA ILE A 152 1.85 -6.51 5.75
C ILE A 152 1.74 -7.99 5.33
N GLY A 153 0.83 -8.31 4.40
CA GLY A 153 0.67 -9.68 3.91
C GLY A 153 1.86 -10.22 3.14
N LYS A 154 2.84 -9.39 2.76
CA LYS A 154 4.09 -9.86 2.13
C LYS A 154 4.91 -10.77 3.05
N ILE A 155 4.63 -10.82 4.36
CA ILE A 155 5.23 -11.83 5.25
C ILE A 155 4.86 -13.27 4.85
N CYS A 156 3.76 -13.45 4.09
CA CYS A 156 3.34 -14.74 3.55
C CYS A 156 3.91 -15.02 2.14
N VAL A 157 4.72 -14.11 1.58
CA VAL A 157 5.35 -14.29 0.28
C VAL A 157 6.81 -14.70 0.48
N PRO A 158 7.25 -15.82 -0.13
CA PRO A 158 8.64 -16.24 -0.08
C PRO A 158 9.64 -15.16 -0.52
N LEU A 159 10.79 -15.06 0.18
CA LEU A 159 11.81 -14.03 -0.10
C LEU A 159 12.44 -14.17 -1.47
N ASP A 160 12.56 -15.38 -2.00
CA ASP A 160 13.03 -15.66 -3.36
C ASP A 160 12.09 -15.08 -4.43
N ILE A 161 10.78 -15.04 -4.17
CA ILE A 161 9.80 -14.35 -5.04
C ILE A 161 9.89 -12.83 -4.85
N LEU A 162 9.92 -12.33 -3.61
CA LEU A 162 10.00 -10.88 -3.34
C LEU A 162 11.27 -10.23 -3.91
N LYS A 163 12.37 -10.97 -3.93
CA LYS A 163 13.70 -10.50 -4.37
C LYS A 163 14.05 -10.97 -5.78
N LYS A 164 13.12 -11.58 -6.50
CA LYS A 164 13.36 -12.09 -7.84
C LYS A 164 13.68 -10.94 -8.81
N THR A 165 14.76 -11.09 -9.57
CA THR A 165 15.22 -10.10 -10.56
C THR A 165 14.85 -10.47 -12.00
N THR A 166 14.37 -11.69 -12.22
CA THR A 166 13.87 -12.19 -13.49
C THR A 166 12.33 -12.11 -13.55
N PRO A 167 11.72 -12.26 -14.75
CA PRO A 167 10.27 -12.36 -14.86
C PRO A 167 9.65 -13.37 -13.88
N LEU A 168 8.50 -13.03 -13.31
CA LEU A 168 7.72 -13.96 -12.49
C LEU A 168 7.01 -14.97 -13.39
N THR A 169 6.92 -16.21 -12.96
CA THR A 169 5.97 -17.18 -13.52
C THR A 169 4.54 -16.79 -13.12
N LYS A 170 3.54 -17.39 -13.76
CA LYS A 170 2.14 -17.17 -13.37
C LYS A 170 1.89 -17.53 -11.90
N ASP A 171 2.42 -18.65 -11.42
CA ASP A 171 2.25 -19.10 -10.03
C ASP A 171 2.93 -18.18 -9.03
N GLU A 172 4.14 -17.70 -9.33
CA GLU A 172 4.82 -16.72 -8.48
C GLU A 172 4.08 -15.39 -8.43
N MET A 173 3.46 -14.99 -9.54
CA MET A 173 2.63 -13.80 -9.60
C MET A 173 1.35 -13.97 -8.76
N TYR A 174 0.67 -15.12 -8.82
CA TYR A 174 -0.48 -15.41 -7.95
C TYR A 174 -0.06 -15.41 -6.48
N MET A 175 1.07 -16.04 -6.15
CA MET A 175 1.64 -16.01 -4.81
C MET A 175 1.96 -14.59 -4.35
N LEU A 176 2.53 -13.75 -5.23
CA LEU A 176 2.77 -12.35 -4.90
C LEU A 176 1.45 -11.62 -4.65
N ARG A 177 0.42 -11.79 -5.49
CA ARG A 177 -0.91 -11.14 -5.31
C ARG A 177 -1.60 -11.53 -4.01
N HIS A 178 -1.36 -12.75 -3.51
CA HIS A 178 -1.89 -13.24 -2.24
C HIS A 178 -1.55 -12.36 -1.03
N HIS A 179 -0.51 -11.50 -1.10
CA HIS A 179 -0.22 -10.56 -0.01
C HIS A 179 -1.44 -9.68 0.35
N THR A 180 -2.31 -9.37 -0.60
CA THR A 180 -3.53 -8.58 -0.34
C THR A 180 -4.51 -9.32 0.56
N THR A 181 -4.82 -10.57 0.22
CA THR A 181 -5.72 -11.44 0.99
C THR A 181 -5.10 -11.87 2.31
N ALA A 182 -3.80 -12.17 2.33
CA ALA A 182 -3.06 -12.45 3.55
C ALA A 182 -3.05 -11.23 4.49
N GLY A 183 -2.84 -10.02 3.96
CA GLY A 183 -2.88 -8.77 4.73
C GLY A 183 -4.24 -8.52 5.37
N PHE A 184 -5.33 -8.78 4.63
CA PHE A 184 -6.69 -8.73 5.18
C PHE A 184 -6.88 -9.66 6.38
N VAL A 185 -6.45 -10.92 6.25
CA VAL A 185 -6.57 -11.94 7.31
C VAL A 185 -5.71 -11.57 8.53
N LEU A 186 -4.44 -11.21 8.31
CA LEU A 186 -3.50 -10.84 9.37
C LEU A 186 -3.98 -9.62 10.16
N LEU A 187 -4.42 -8.56 9.48
CA LEU A 187 -4.90 -7.36 10.16
C LEU A 187 -6.22 -7.62 10.88
N SER A 188 -7.13 -8.40 10.30
CA SER A 188 -8.37 -8.81 10.98
C SER A 188 -8.05 -9.56 12.28
N TYR A 189 -7.08 -10.48 12.23
CA TYR A 189 -6.61 -11.24 13.38
C TYR A 189 -5.94 -10.36 14.44
N TYR A 190 -5.01 -9.48 14.05
CA TYR A 190 -4.25 -8.65 14.99
C TYR A 190 -5.06 -7.50 15.60
N LEU A 191 -5.96 -6.88 14.82
CA LEU A 191 -6.84 -5.81 15.30
C LEU A 191 -8.09 -6.35 15.99
N LYS A 192 -8.39 -7.64 15.81
CA LYS A 192 -9.60 -8.30 16.32
C LYS A 192 -10.88 -7.65 15.77
N ASP A 193 -10.80 -7.13 14.55
CA ASP A 193 -11.90 -6.45 13.87
C ASP A 193 -11.73 -6.56 12.35
N ALA A 194 -12.49 -7.46 11.72
CA ALA A 194 -12.51 -7.60 10.26
C ALA A 194 -13.27 -6.47 9.55
N GLY A 195 -14.10 -5.71 10.30
CA GLY A 195 -14.83 -4.55 9.81
C GLY A 195 -14.01 -3.26 9.85
N HIS A 196 -12.80 -3.29 10.42
CA HIS A 196 -11.91 -2.14 10.45
C HIS A 196 -11.45 -1.77 9.03
N LEU A 197 -11.20 -0.47 8.80
CA LEU A 197 -10.73 0.03 7.50
C LEU A 197 -9.39 -0.60 7.08
N PHE A 198 -8.53 -0.86 8.04
CA PHE A 198 -7.14 -1.30 7.85
C PHE A 198 -7.02 -2.63 7.09
N PRO A 199 -7.72 -3.71 7.48
CA PRO A 199 -7.85 -4.91 6.66
C PRO A 199 -8.29 -4.61 5.24
N ALA A 200 -9.31 -3.75 5.05
CA ALA A 200 -9.82 -3.42 3.72
C ALA A 200 -8.78 -2.69 2.86
N VAL A 201 -7.98 -1.78 3.42
CA VAL A 201 -6.86 -1.13 2.71
C VAL A 201 -5.83 -2.16 2.26
N ALA A 202 -5.39 -3.06 3.13
CA ALA A 202 -4.45 -4.12 2.75
C ALA A 202 -5.03 -5.04 1.66
N ARG A 203 -6.33 -5.35 1.72
CA ARG A 203 -6.99 -6.14 0.69
C ARG A 203 -7.10 -5.42 -0.64
N ASP A 204 -7.54 -4.17 -0.62
CA ASP A 204 -8.13 -3.52 -1.79
C ASP A 204 -7.21 -2.46 -2.43
N HIS A 205 -6.01 -2.19 -1.92
CA HIS A 205 -5.11 -1.18 -2.50
C HIS A 205 -4.64 -1.50 -3.95
N HIS A 206 -4.80 -2.75 -4.39
CA HIS A 206 -4.60 -3.17 -5.78
C HIS A 206 -5.89 -3.20 -6.62
N GLU A 207 -7.05 -2.87 -6.05
CA GLU A 207 -8.28 -2.67 -6.81
C GLU A 207 -8.20 -1.41 -7.67
N ARG A 208 -9.00 -1.35 -8.73
CA ARG A 208 -9.01 -0.24 -9.69
C ARG A 208 -10.44 0.24 -9.90
N ARG A 209 -10.60 1.52 -10.29
CA ARG A 209 -11.92 2.13 -10.50
C ARG A 209 -12.75 1.44 -11.59
N ASP A 210 -12.09 0.91 -12.60
CA ASP A 210 -12.68 0.17 -13.73
C ASP A 210 -12.91 -1.32 -13.43
N GLY A 211 -12.52 -1.81 -12.24
CA GLY A 211 -12.65 -3.22 -11.86
C GLY A 211 -11.55 -4.13 -12.40
N SER A 212 -10.51 -3.59 -13.07
CA SER A 212 -9.40 -4.39 -13.60
C SER A 212 -8.39 -4.85 -12.51
N GLY A 213 -8.63 -4.49 -11.26
CA GLY A 213 -7.73 -4.77 -10.14
C GLY A 213 -7.95 -6.14 -9.51
N TYR A 214 -7.30 -6.36 -8.37
CA TYR A 214 -7.37 -7.59 -7.59
C TYR A 214 -7.37 -7.25 -6.09
N PRO A 215 -7.78 -8.17 -5.19
CA PRO A 215 -8.13 -9.59 -5.40
C PRO A 215 -9.60 -9.86 -5.76
N ARG A 216 -10.50 -8.90 -5.58
CA ARG A 216 -11.94 -9.09 -5.77
C ARG A 216 -12.40 -8.74 -7.19
N GLY A 217 -11.65 -7.90 -7.89
CA GLY A 217 -11.99 -7.42 -9.23
C GLY A 217 -13.22 -6.52 -9.17
N ILE A 218 -13.20 -5.56 -8.25
CA ILE A 218 -14.31 -4.64 -8.00
C ILE A 218 -13.96 -3.22 -8.42
N SER A 219 -14.98 -2.42 -8.73
CA SER A 219 -14.80 -0.98 -8.90
C SER A 219 -14.42 -0.35 -7.56
N LEU A 220 -13.17 0.08 -7.43
CA LEU A 220 -12.67 0.78 -6.25
C LEU A 220 -13.34 2.16 -6.12
N LYS A 221 -13.97 2.40 -4.97
CA LYS A 221 -14.69 3.65 -4.67
C LYS A 221 -14.31 4.27 -3.33
N ASP A 222 -13.60 3.52 -2.50
CA ASP A 222 -13.20 4.00 -1.18
C ASP A 222 -12.03 4.96 -1.31
N ARG A 223 -12.27 6.22 -0.95
CA ARG A 223 -11.32 7.32 -1.09
C ARG A 223 -9.99 7.04 -0.40
N MET A 224 -10.02 6.43 0.77
CA MET A 224 -8.86 6.13 1.60
C MET A 224 -7.97 5.09 0.91
N VAL A 225 -8.60 3.99 0.47
CA VAL A 225 -7.91 2.96 -0.32
C VAL A 225 -7.35 3.54 -1.64
N GLU A 226 -8.04 4.46 -2.30
CA GLU A 226 -7.53 5.11 -3.51
C GLU A 226 -6.26 5.94 -3.27
N ILE A 227 -6.16 6.64 -2.11
CA ILE A 227 -4.97 7.43 -1.78
C ILE A 227 -3.75 6.51 -1.62
N VAL A 228 -3.93 5.40 -0.91
CA VAL A 228 -2.89 4.36 -0.77
C VAL A 228 -2.54 3.74 -2.12
N ALA A 229 -3.53 3.38 -2.95
CA ALA A 229 -3.30 2.79 -4.27
C ALA A 229 -2.48 3.71 -5.20
N VAL A 230 -2.80 5.01 -5.23
CA VAL A 230 -2.04 5.99 -6.03
C VAL A 230 -0.62 6.16 -5.48
N SER A 231 -0.46 6.18 -4.16
CA SER A 231 0.85 6.30 -3.49
C SER A 231 1.73 5.08 -3.75
N ASP A 232 1.16 3.88 -3.67
CA ASP A 232 1.79 2.60 -4.00
C ASP A 232 2.30 2.58 -5.45
N ILE A 233 1.42 2.84 -6.41
CA ILE A 233 1.79 2.89 -7.84
C ILE A 233 2.89 3.91 -8.10
N TYR A 234 2.79 5.10 -7.51
CA TYR A 234 3.78 6.14 -7.72
C TYR A 234 5.15 5.76 -7.16
N ASP A 235 5.22 5.34 -5.88
CA ASP A 235 6.48 4.86 -5.30
C ASP A 235 7.04 3.69 -6.10
N ALA A 236 6.16 2.80 -6.59
CA ALA A 236 6.56 1.70 -7.42
C ALA A 236 7.34 2.15 -8.65
N LEU A 237 6.83 3.14 -9.37
CA LEU A 237 7.43 3.64 -10.61
C LEU A 237 8.79 4.30 -10.35
N ILE A 238 8.88 5.17 -9.32
CA ILE A 238 10.08 6.00 -9.07
C ILE A 238 11.15 5.31 -8.23
N SER A 239 10.87 4.12 -7.69
CA SER A 239 11.87 3.32 -6.99
C SER A 239 12.45 2.22 -7.87
N SER A 240 13.73 1.91 -7.66
CA SER A 240 14.32 0.68 -8.17
C SER A 240 13.68 -0.50 -7.45
N ARG A 241 13.44 -1.57 -8.20
CA ARG A 241 12.83 -2.82 -7.73
C ARG A 241 13.71 -3.99 -8.21
N PRO A 242 13.67 -5.16 -7.54
CA PRO A 242 14.41 -6.34 -7.97
C PRO A 242 14.22 -6.67 -9.47
N TYR A 243 12.99 -6.64 -9.97
CA TYR A 243 12.61 -6.87 -11.37
C TYR A 243 12.64 -5.61 -12.27
N ARG A 244 13.00 -4.45 -11.71
CA ARG A 244 13.17 -3.20 -12.46
C ARG A 244 14.29 -2.39 -11.79
N PRO A 245 15.56 -2.71 -12.08
CA PRO A 245 16.68 -2.08 -11.40
C PRO A 245 16.78 -0.58 -11.70
N ILE A 246 16.39 -0.16 -12.91
CA ILE A 246 16.34 1.25 -13.30
C ILE A 246 14.93 1.78 -13.02
N ALA A 247 14.81 2.69 -12.05
CA ALA A 247 13.56 3.39 -11.77
C ALA A 247 13.11 4.24 -12.97
N PHE A 248 11.80 4.52 -13.05
CA PHE A 248 11.32 5.56 -13.95
C PHE A 248 11.89 6.90 -13.48
N ASN A 249 12.29 7.75 -14.42
CA ASN A 249 12.49 9.15 -14.05
C ASN A 249 11.13 9.72 -13.58
N ASN A 250 11.18 10.68 -12.67
CA ASN A 250 9.97 11.18 -12.02
C ASN A 250 8.91 11.68 -13.02
N ARG A 251 9.35 12.34 -14.10
CA ARG A 251 8.45 12.82 -15.13
C ARG A 251 7.71 11.67 -15.83
N THR A 252 8.41 10.62 -16.27
CA THR A 252 7.77 9.45 -16.88
C THR A 252 6.79 8.81 -15.89
N ALA A 253 7.15 8.67 -14.61
CA ALA A 253 6.25 8.12 -13.59
C ALA A 253 4.94 8.93 -13.46
N ILE A 254 5.04 10.26 -13.48
CA ILE A 254 3.89 11.16 -13.48
C ILE A 254 3.04 11.03 -14.76
N GLU A 255 3.67 10.87 -15.93
CA GLU A 255 2.95 10.65 -17.20
C GLU A 255 2.20 9.30 -17.21
N GLU A 256 2.81 8.23 -16.66
CA GLU A 256 2.17 6.91 -16.54
C GLU A 256 0.96 6.96 -15.58
N ILE A 257 1.13 7.52 -14.38
CA ILE A 257 0.03 7.58 -13.42
C ILE A 257 -1.09 8.52 -13.88
N THR A 258 -0.77 9.56 -14.66
CA THR A 258 -1.77 10.40 -15.35
C THR A 258 -2.55 9.59 -16.37
N THR A 259 -1.88 8.76 -17.17
CA THR A 259 -2.53 7.87 -18.15
C THR A 259 -3.53 6.94 -17.48
N LEU A 260 -3.15 6.33 -16.34
CA LEU A 260 -4.06 5.47 -15.56
C LEU A 260 -5.31 6.23 -15.08
N ALA A 261 -5.15 7.49 -14.68
CA ALA A 261 -6.27 8.33 -14.25
C ALA A 261 -7.17 8.76 -15.41
N GLU A 262 -6.60 8.99 -16.60
CA GLU A 262 -7.36 9.29 -17.82
C GLU A 262 -8.22 8.10 -18.24
N GLN A 263 -7.65 6.88 -18.17
CA GLN A 263 -8.33 5.60 -18.38
C GLN A 263 -9.33 5.23 -17.27
N ASN A 264 -9.52 6.08 -16.27
CA ASN A 264 -10.41 5.84 -15.12
C ASN A 264 -10.04 4.56 -14.34
N LYS A 265 -8.75 4.20 -14.27
CA LYS A 265 -8.25 3.10 -13.42
C LYS A 265 -8.00 3.55 -11.98
N ILE A 266 -7.65 4.82 -11.80
CA ILE A 266 -7.38 5.46 -10.49
C ILE A 266 -7.96 6.87 -10.45
N SER A 267 -8.09 7.46 -9.25
CA SER A 267 -8.68 8.80 -9.08
C SER A 267 -7.86 9.92 -9.70
N ARG A 268 -8.47 10.67 -10.64
CA ARG A 268 -7.91 11.91 -11.20
C ARG A 268 -7.54 12.96 -10.16
N ASP A 269 -8.36 13.16 -9.13
CA ASP A 269 -8.08 14.20 -8.12
C ASP A 269 -6.87 13.88 -7.23
N ILE A 270 -6.64 12.61 -6.90
CA ILE A 270 -5.45 12.18 -6.15
C ILE A 270 -4.21 12.35 -7.01
N VAL A 271 -4.30 11.95 -8.28
CA VAL A 271 -3.20 12.15 -9.23
C VAL A 271 -2.89 13.64 -9.40
N LYS A 272 -3.89 14.52 -9.50
CA LYS A 272 -3.67 15.98 -9.52
C LYS A 272 -2.95 16.48 -8.26
N ALA A 273 -3.32 15.97 -7.08
CA ALA A 273 -2.64 16.31 -5.83
C ALA A 273 -1.17 15.85 -5.84
N LEU A 274 -0.91 14.62 -6.28
CA LEU A 274 0.45 14.12 -6.43
C LEU A 274 1.27 14.93 -7.45
N VAL A 275 0.68 15.29 -8.59
CA VAL A 275 1.32 16.15 -9.59
C VAL A 275 1.63 17.53 -8.99
N ALA A 276 0.70 18.10 -8.22
CA ALA A 276 0.93 19.38 -7.55
C ALA A 276 2.13 19.31 -6.60
N TYR A 277 2.26 18.26 -5.80
CA TYR A 277 3.42 18.07 -4.91
C TYR A 277 4.75 17.93 -5.67
N ASN A 278 4.71 17.39 -6.89
CA ASN A 278 5.89 17.25 -7.75
C ASN A 278 6.26 18.52 -8.52
N ARG A 279 5.44 19.58 -8.46
CA ARG A 279 5.79 20.87 -9.07
C ARG A 279 6.66 21.71 -8.16
N LYS A 280 7.45 22.58 -8.76
CA LYS A 280 8.34 23.51 -8.05
C LYS A 280 7.53 24.48 -7.16
N ASP A 281 6.43 25.02 -7.69
CA ASP A 281 5.55 25.99 -7.04
C ASP A 281 4.51 25.35 -6.11
N LYS A 282 4.34 24.02 -6.15
CA LYS A 282 3.41 23.26 -5.30
C LYS A 282 2.00 23.90 -5.28
N PRO A 283 1.36 24.10 -6.46
CA PRO A 283 0.08 24.79 -6.54
C PRO A 283 -1.00 23.99 -5.84
N ARG A 284 -2.16 24.60 -5.57
CA ARG A 284 -3.32 23.83 -5.09
C ARG A 284 -3.71 22.80 -6.13
N TYR A 285 -4.01 21.57 -5.71
CA TYR A 285 -4.35 20.50 -6.65
C TYR A 285 -5.58 20.82 -7.52
N SER A 286 -6.51 21.63 -7.02
CA SER A 286 -7.69 22.13 -7.76
C SER A 286 -7.31 23.02 -8.94
N GLU A 287 -6.15 23.68 -8.89
CA GLU A 287 -5.61 24.57 -9.92
C GLU A 287 -4.56 23.85 -10.80
N CYS A 288 -4.18 22.64 -10.42
CA CYS A 288 -3.16 21.85 -11.10
C CYS A 288 -3.68 21.32 -12.45
N ARG A 289 -3.13 21.84 -13.55
CA ARG A 289 -3.39 21.36 -14.91
C ARG A 289 -2.39 20.29 -15.31
N VAL A 290 -2.81 19.04 -15.40
CA VAL A 290 -1.92 17.95 -15.83
C VAL A 290 -1.78 17.97 -17.35
N SER A 291 -0.55 17.89 -17.86
CA SER A 291 -0.27 17.83 -19.29
C SER A 291 -0.65 16.45 -19.85
N ALA A 292 -1.33 16.42 -21.00
CA ALA A 292 -1.59 15.18 -21.75
C ALA A 292 -0.40 14.77 -22.66
N GLU A 293 0.58 15.66 -22.85
CA GLU A 293 1.76 15.33 -23.65
C GLU A 293 2.67 14.34 -22.93
N LYS A 294 2.95 13.21 -23.59
CA LYS A 294 3.98 12.27 -23.17
C LYS A 294 5.31 12.65 -23.80
N ARG A 295 6.36 12.73 -22.99
CA ARG A 295 7.73 12.90 -23.52
C ARG A 295 8.75 11.99 -22.79
N GLY A 296 8.33 11.28 -21.75
CA GLY A 296 9.12 10.24 -21.10
C GLY A 296 8.99 8.89 -21.81
N ALA A 297 9.93 7.99 -21.53
CA ALA A 297 9.86 6.58 -21.92
C ALA A 297 10.12 5.70 -20.68
N PRO A 298 9.46 4.53 -20.56
CA PRO A 298 9.80 3.52 -19.57
C PRO A 298 11.27 3.06 -19.72
N PRO A 299 11.90 2.56 -18.63
CA PRO A 299 13.22 1.95 -18.69
C PRO A 299 13.23 0.73 -19.62
N LYS A 300 14.32 0.54 -20.39
CA LYS A 300 14.44 -0.56 -21.38
C LYS A 300 14.40 -1.96 -20.75
N ASP A 301 14.93 -2.11 -19.54
CA ASP A 301 15.05 -3.41 -18.84
C ASP A 301 13.90 -3.63 -17.83
N ASN A 302 12.71 -3.09 -18.10
CA ASN A 302 11.55 -3.28 -17.24
C ASN A 302 10.85 -4.61 -17.56
N VAL A 303 11.11 -5.64 -16.75
CA VAL A 303 10.43 -6.94 -16.86
C VAL A 303 9.14 -7.04 -16.03
N TYR A 304 8.69 -5.93 -15.44
CA TYR A 304 7.42 -5.89 -14.71
C TYR A 304 6.23 -6.11 -15.65
N GLY A 305 5.42 -7.14 -15.36
CA GLY A 305 4.26 -7.51 -16.17
C GLY A 305 4.60 -8.33 -17.43
N ILE A 306 5.87 -8.70 -17.63
CA ILE A 306 6.29 -9.70 -18.61
C ILE A 306 6.27 -11.06 -17.91
N PHE A 307 5.61 -12.05 -18.52
CA PHE A 307 5.53 -13.40 -17.96
C PHE A 307 6.55 -14.30 -18.61
N ALA A 308 7.24 -15.13 -17.83
CA ALA A 308 8.18 -16.13 -18.35
C ALA A 308 7.49 -17.11 -19.33
N ASP A 309 6.18 -17.33 -19.16
CA ASP A 309 5.39 -18.26 -19.96
C ASP A 309 4.80 -17.62 -21.25
N GLU A 310 5.19 -16.39 -21.60
CA GLU A 310 4.78 -15.70 -22.85
C GLU A 310 5.88 -15.72 -23.93
N GLU A 311 6.98 -16.47 -23.72
CA GLU A 311 8.03 -16.71 -24.72
C GLU A 311 7.85 -18.01 -25.54
N GLU A 312 6.64 -18.59 -25.62
CA GLU A 312 6.30 -19.68 -26.56
C GLU A 312 5.31 -19.27 -27.66
#